data_AF-K1SDJ5-F1
#
_entry.id   AF-K1SDJ5-F1
#
_cell.length_a   1.000
_cell.length_b   1.000
_cell.length_c   1.000
_cell.angle_alpha   90.00
_cell.angle_beta   90.00
_cell.angle_gamma   90.00
#
_symmetry.space_group_name_H-M   'P 1'
#
loop_
_entity.id
_entity.type
_entity.pdbx_description
1 polymer ?
#
loop_
_entity_poly.entity_id
_entity_poly.type
_entity_poly.pdbx_seq_one_letter_code
_entity_poly.pdbx_strand_id
1 'polypeptide(L)'
;MGGLGSHRYQIGFSGDANISYDALAFEPYFTATASNVGYGYWGHDLGGHMYSSEELINNPNLVLRWIQFGVFTPIFRTHATSDNRIERRIWKFSNFPTILEAVRLRYTLFPYIYTMARKTYETGISLCRPLYYEYPEVEEAYTYDGEYFFGDDILVAPITTQAGSDGKTNKEIWFPEGKWWSASTHEMIEGPCKRTMTFTEEQIP
;
A
#
# COMPACT_ATOMS: atom_id res chain seq x y z
N MET A 1 -10.35 -17.30 0.00
CA MET A 1 -11.13 -17.32 1.26
C MET A 1 -10.31 -18.01 2.35
N GLY A 2 -10.26 -17.43 3.54
CA GLY A 2 -9.67 -18.03 4.74
C GLY A 2 -10.55 -17.73 5.96
N GLY A 3 -10.59 -18.66 6.92
CA GLY A 3 -11.32 -18.52 8.19
C GLY A 3 -10.40 -18.21 9.37
N LEU A 4 -10.93 -18.22 10.58
CA LEU A 4 -10.14 -18.06 11.81
C LEU A 4 -9.00 -19.10 11.86
N GLY A 5 -7.79 -18.63 12.19
CA GLY A 5 -6.60 -19.48 12.25
C GLY A 5 -5.87 -19.70 10.91
N SER A 6 -6.30 -19.04 9.82
CA SER A 6 -5.63 -19.14 8.50
C SER A 6 -4.18 -18.63 8.50
N HIS A 7 -3.84 -17.73 9.41
CA HIS A 7 -2.49 -17.19 9.61
C HIS A 7 -1.43 -18.27 9.88
N ARG A 8 -1.82 -19.48 10.29
CA ARG A 8 -0.91 -20.61 10.57
C ARG A 8 -0.41 -21.33 9.31
N TYR A 9 -1.10 -21.21 8.17
CA TYR A 9 -0.91 -22.18 7.09
C TYR A 9 -0.64 -21.58 5.71
N GLN A 10 -1.10 -20.36 5.38
CA GLN A 10 -0.91 -19.80 4.05
C GLN A 10 -0.86 -18.26 4.04
N ILE A 11 -0.29 -17.72 2.95
CA ILE A 11 -0.44 -16.32 2.55
C ILE A 11 -1.87 -16.11 2.01
N GLY A 12 -2.52 -15.04 2.46
CA GLY A 12 -3.80 -14.58 1.94
C GLY A 12 -3.63 -13.56 0.82
N PHE A 13 -4.66 -13.41 -0.02
CA PHE A 13 -4.75 -12.29 -0.94
C PHE A 13 -6.19 -11.84 -1.15
N SER A 14 -6.38 -10.58 -1.58
CA SER A 14 -7.69 -9.93 -1.68
C SER A 14 -8.64 -10.53 -2.72
N GLY A 15 -8.14 -11.39 -3.61
CA GLY A 15 -8.91 -12.00 -4.68
C GLY A 15 -8.88 -11.17 -5.94
N ASP A 16 -9.94 -11.28 -6.72
CA ASP A 16 -9.97 -10.83 -8.10
C ASP A 16 -10.42 -9.36 -8.21
N ALA A 17 -9.56 -8.43 -7.78
CA ALA A 17 -9.84 -7.00 -7.82
C ALA A 17 -10.00 -6.46 -9.25
N ASN A 18 -10.87 -5.47 -9.44
CA ASN A 18 -10.96 -4.74 -10.70
C ASN A 18 -9.73 -3.83 -10.90
N ILE A 19 -9.28 -3.65 -12.14
CA ILE A 19 -8.27 -2.67 -12.53
C ILE A 19 -8.94 -1.28 -12.47
N SER A 20 -8.94 -0.66 -11.29
CA SER A 20 -9.47 0.69 -11.07
C SER A 20 -8.80 1.38 -9.88
N TYR A 21 -8.96 2.71 -9.81
CA TYR A 21 -8.58 3.49 -8.62
C TYR A 21 -9.47 3.18 -7.42
N ASP A 22 -10.76 2.91 -7.62
CA ASP A 22 -11.68 2.56 -6.53
C ASP A 22 -11.24 1.26 -5.83
N ALA A 23 -10.83 0.25 -6.61
CA ALA A 23 -10.27 -0.97 -6.04
C ALA A 23 -8.98 -0.67 -5.27
N LEU A 24 -8.06 0.10 -5.86
CA LEU A 24 -6.83 0.52 -5.19
C LEU A 24 -7.10 1.32 -3.90
N ALA A 25 -8.14 2.15 -3.85
CA ALA A 25 -8.51 2.93 -2.68
C ALA A 25 -9.02 2.07 -1.52
N PHE A 26 -9.62 0.91 -1.82
CA PHE A 26 -10.10 -0.03 -0.83
C PHE A 26 -8.97 -0.88 -0.22
N GLU A 27 -7.94 -1.23 -0.99
CA GLU A 27 -6.92 -2.20 -0.56
C GLU A 27 -6.09 -1.78 0.66
N PRO A 28 -5.68 -0.50 0.87
CA PRO A 28 -4.99 -0.08 2.09
C PRO A 28 -5.78 -0.38 3.37
N TYR A 29 -7.05 0.05 3.41
CA TYR A 29 -7.97 -0.26 4.51
C TYR A 29 -8.11 -1.77 4.71
N PHE A 30 -8.30 -2.52 3.63
CA PHE A 30 -8.49 -3.96 3.71
C PHE A 30 -7.24 -4.69 4.21
N THR A 31 -6.06 -4.24 3.79
CA THR A 31 -4.76 -4.77 4.22
C THR A 31 -4.53 -4.51 5.70
N ALA A 32 -4.76 -3.27 6.15
CA ALA A 32 -4.58 -2.90 7.54
C ALA A 32 -5.55 -3.69 8.42
N THR A 33 -6.83 -3.76 8.07
CA THR A 33 -7.86 -4.44 8.88
C THR A 33 -7.74 -5.97 8.87
N ALA A 34 -7.07 -6.58 7.88
CA ALA A 34 -6.75 -8.01 7.91
C ALA A 34 -5.95 -8.43 9.16
N SER A 35 -5.17 -7.50 9.73
CA SER A 35 -4.45 -7.72 11.00
C SER A 35 -5.38 -7.97 12.20
N ASN A 36 -6.60 -7.41 12.21
CA ASN A 36 -7.57 -7.59 13.31
C ASN A 36 -8.01 -9.03 13.51
N VAL A 37 -7.93 -9.83 12.45
CA VAL A 37 -8.24 -11.26 12.47
C VAL A 37 -6.97 -12.12 12.42
N GLY A 38 -5.83 -11.51 12.71
CA GLY A 38 -4.51 -12.14 12.73
C GLY A 38 -3.95 -12.48 11.34
N TYR A 39 -4.58 -12.01 10.26
CA TYR A 39 -4.18 -12.38 8.90
C TYR A 39 -3.14 -11.41 8.33
N GLY A 40 -1.97 -11.35 8.95
CA GLY A 40 -0.90 -10.39 8.62
C GLY A 40 -0.07 -10.69 7.36
N TYR A 41 -0.03 -11.94 6.90
CA TYR A 41 0.62 -12.30 5.62
C TYR A 41 -0.38 -12.20 4.48
N TRP A 42 -0.66 -10.95 4.10
CA TRP A 42 -1.66 -10.57 3.12
C TRP A 42 -1.04 -9.93 1.87
N GLY A 43 -1.66 -10.12 0.72
CA GLY A 43 -1.21 -9.58 -0.56
C GLY A 43 -2.35 -9.28 -1.52
N HIS A 44 -1.99 -8.77 -2.69
CA HIS A 44 -2.94 -8.36 -3.72
C HIS A 44 -2.40 -8.69 -5.10
N ASP A 45 -3.25 -8.49 -6.11
CA ASP A 45 -2.82 -8.48 -7.50
C ASP A 45 -2.43 -7.05 -7.87
N LEU A 46 -1.15 -6.74 -7.71
CA LEU A 46 -0.66 -5.38 -7.96
C LEU A 46 -0.87 -5.01 -9.44
N GLY A 47 -1.70 -3.99 -9.66
CA GLY A 47 -2.19 -3.56 -10.97
C GLY A 47 -3.62 -4.02 -11.29
N GLY A 48 -4.29 -4.70 -10.35
CA GLY A 48 -5.63 -5.29 -10.49
C GLY A 48 -5.61 -6.71 -11.08
N HIS A 49 -6.70 -7.47 -10.92
CA HIS A 49 -6.81 -8.83 -11.43
C HIS A 49 -7.56 -8.90 -12.78
N MET A 50 -8.74 -8.30 -12.82
CA MET A 50 -9.67 -8.29 -13.96
C MET A 50 -10.19 -6.87 -14.21
N TYR A 51 -11.00 -6.65 -15.23
CA TYR A 51 -11.54 -5.32 -15.50
C TYR A 51 -12.98 -5.39 -16.01
N SER A 52 -13.73 -4.32 -15.73
CA SER A 52 -15.07 -4.08 -16.26
C SER A 52 -15.08 -3.08 -17.44
N SER A 53 -14.00 -2.33 -17.63
CA SER A 53 -13.79 -1.35 -18.71
C SER A 53 -12.35 -1.43 -19.23
N GLU A 54 -12.16 -1.17 -20.53
CA GLU A 54 -10.83 -1.22 -21.15
C GLU A 54 -9.97 0.03 -20.90
N GLU A 55 -10.58 1.13 -20.47
CA GLU A 55 -9.93 2.45 -20.35
C GLU A 55 -8.71 2.45 -19.42
N LEU A 56 -8.78 1.72 -18.31
CA LEU A 56 -7.73 1.68 -17.30
C LEU A 56 -6.79 0.49 -17.45
N ILE A 57 -7.05 -0.42 -18.41
CA ILE A 57 -6.16 -1.55 -18.65
C ILE A 57 -4.80 -1.00 -19.07
N ASN A 58 -3.76 -1.43 -18.35
CA ASN A 58 -2.38 -1.01 -18.58
C ASN A 58 -2.15 0.51 -18.47
N ASN A 59 -3.04 1.26 -17.80
CA ASN A 59 -2.78 2.66 -17.49
C ASN A 59 -1.47 2.75 -16.67
N PRO A 60 -0.41 3.42 -17.17
CA PRO A 60 0.90 3.38 -16.54
C PRO A 60 0.90 3.96 -15.12
N ASN A 61 0.13 5.03 -14.89
CA ASN A 61 0.07 5.68 -13.58
C ASN A 61 -0.67 4.81 -12.56
N LEU A 62 -1.80 4.20 -12.95
CA LEU A 62 -2.52 3.27 -12.08
C LEU A 62 -1.65 2.07 -11.69
N VAL A 63 -0.96 1.44 -12.66
CA VAL A 63 -0.04 0.33 -12.38
C VAL A 63 1.08 0.78 -11.45
N LEU A 64 1.65 1.96 -11.66
CA LEU A 64 2.67 2.52 -10.78
C LEU A 64 2.13 2.73 -9.36
N ARG A 65 0.95 3.32 -9.17
CA ARG A 65 0.34 3.52 -7.84
C ARG A 65 0.05 2.20 -7.13
N TRP A 66 -0.40 1.17 -7.83
CA TRP A 66 -0.52 -0.18 -7.29
C TRP A 66 0.84 -0.74 -6.84
N ILE A 67 1.89 -0.62 -7.66
CA ILE A 67 3.24 -1.09 -7.30
C ILE A 67 3.76 -0.32 -6.09
N GLN A 68 3.61 1.00 -6.05
CA GLN A 68 4.03 1.84 -4.92
C GLN A 68 3.31 1.46 -3.62
N PHE A 69 2.00 1.24 -3.66
CA PHE A 69 1.25 0.67 -2.54
C PHE A 69 1.84 -0.70 -2.13
N GLY A 70 2.08 -1.59 -3.10
CA GLY A 70 2.65 -2.91 -2.87
C GLY A 70 4.03 -2.90 -2.19
N VAL A 71 4.84 -1.86 -2.38
CA VAL A 71 6.14 -1.74 -1.69
C VAL A 71 5.97 -1.89 -0.17
N PHE A 72 4.84 -1.40 0.35
CA PHE A 72 4.51 -1.36 1.75
C PHE A 72 3.38 -2.33 2.15
N THR A 73 3.15 -3.38 1.38
CA THR A 73 2.28 -4.50 1.80
C THR A 73 3.10 -5.69 2.30
N PRO A 74 2.51 -6.64 3.05
CA PRO A 74 3.26 -7.80 3.54
C PRO A 74 3.79 -8.66 2.39
N ILE A 75 2.97 -8.87 1.35
CA ILE A 75 3.31 -9.67 0.17
C ILE A 75 3.25 -8.81 -1.10
N PHE A 76 4.37 -8.78 -1.82
CA PHE A 76 4.54 -8.01 -3.06
C PHE A 76 4.42 -8.93 -4.28
N ARG A 77 3.27 -8.91 -4.96
CA ARG A 77 2.95 -9.83 -6.05
C ARG A 77 2.18 -9.14 -7.18
N THR A 78 2.64 -9.27 -8.41
CA THR A 78 1.83 -8.97 -9.59
C THR A 78 1.14 -10.24 -10.09
N HIS A 79 -0.13 -10.12 -10.47
CA HIS A 79 -0.92 -11.20 -11.08
C HIS A 79 -2.11 -10.59 -11.83
N ALA A 80 -2.78 -11.38 -12.65
CA ALA A 80 -4.02 -11.03 -13.34
C ALA A 80 -4.69 -12.29 -13.89
N THR A 81 -5.96 -12.15 -14.28
CA THR A 81 -6.63 -13.15 -15.11
C THR A 81 -5.85 -13.39 -16.40
N SER A 82 -6.00 -14.60 -16.96
CA SER A 82 -5.31 -15.00 -18.18
C SER A 82 -5.94 -14.34 -19.42
N ASP A 83 -5.68 -13.04 -19.59
CA ASP A 83 -6.12 -12.23 -20.72
C ASP A 83 -4.91 -11.57 -21.39
N ASN A 84 -4.80 -11.70 -22.71
CA ASN A 84 -3.65 -11.18 -23.48
C ASN A 84 -3.61 -9.65 -23.58
N ARG A 85 -4.69 -8.96 -23.21
CA ARG A 85 -4.77 -7.50 -23.14
C ARG A 85 -4.14 -6.94 -21.87
N ILE A 86 -4.00 -7.74 -20.82
CA ILE A 86 -3.43 -7.31 -19.54
C ILE A 86 -1.91 -7.54 -19.53
N GLU A 87 -1.14 -6.47 -19.35
CA GLU A 87 0.31 -6.51 -19.24
C GLU A 87 0.74 -6.47 -17.77
N ARG A 88 1.68 -7.35 -17.39
CA ARG A 88 2.26 -7.42 -16.03
C ARG A 88 3.78 -7.39 -16.04
N ARG A 89 4.40 -7.41 -17.23
CA ARG A 89 5.83 -7.21 -17.40
C ARG A 89 6.13 -5.72 -17.27
N ILE A 90 6.64 -5.32 -16.11
CA ILE A 90 6.90 -3.92 -15.77
C ILE A 90 7.75 -3.17 -16.81
N TRP A 91 8.64 -3.86 -17.53
CA TRP A 91 9.50 -3.28 -18.58
C TRP A 91 8.78 -2.93 -19.89
N LYS A 92 7.47 -3.20 -19.99
CA LYS A 92 6.64 -2.84 -21.15
C LYS A 92 5.94 -1.48 -20.99
N PHE A 93 5.94 -0.92 -19.79
CA PHE A 93 5.30 0.37 -19.49
C PHE A 93 6.26 1.53 -19.78
N SER A 94 5.72 2.66 -20.23
CA SER A 94 6.50 3.86 -20.54
C SER A 94 7.21 4.46 -19.33
N ASN A 95 6.64 4.30 -18.13
CA ASN A 95 7.20 4.72 -16.84
C ASN A 95 7.99 3.60 -16.13
N PHE A 96 8.52 2.63 -16.88
CA PHE A 96 9.31 1.53 -16.31
C PHE A 96 10.43 1.99 -15.36
N PRO A 97 11.21 3.06 -15.62
CA PRO A 97 12.24 3.51 -14.68
C PRO A 97 11.70 3.77 -13.27
N THR A 98 10.57 4.48 -13.16
CA THR A 98 9.91 4.80 -11.88
C THR A 98 9.33 3.55 -11.21
N ILE A 99 8.74 2.63 -12.00
CA ILE A 99 8.28 1.34 -11.47
C ILE A 99 9.48 0.54 -10.91
N LEU A 100 10.61 0.54 -11.60
CA LEU A 100 11.83 -0.15 -11.18
C LEU A 100 12.39 0.45 -9.89
N GLU A 101 12.30 1.77 -9.68
CA GLU A 101 12.70 2.42 -8.43
C GLU A 101 11.82 1.97 -7.25
N ALA A 102 10.50 1.90 -7.42
CA ALA A 102 9.60 1.35 -6.41
C ALA A 102 9.93 -0.11 -6.07
N VAL A 103 10.18 -0.94 -7.09
CA VAL A 103 10.62 -2.34 -6.89
C VAL A 103 11.96 -2.38 -6.15
N ARG A 104 12.94 -1.55 -6.51
CA ARG A 104 14.23 -1.49 -5.81
C ARG A 104 14.06 -1.07 -4.35
N LEU A 105 13.20 -0.11 -4.05
CA LEU A 105 12.87 0.29 -2.69
C LEU A 105 12.34 -0.89 -1.88
N ARG A 106 11.43 -1.69 -2.43
CA ARG A 106 10.96 -2.93 -1.79
C ARG A 106 12.09 -3.88 -1.42
N TYR A 107 13.08 -4.06 -2.30
CA TYR A 107 14.24 -4.92 -2.02
C TYR A 107 15.19 -4.29 -0.99
N THR A 108 15.38 -2.98 -1.01
CA THR A 108 16.15 -2.26 0.02
C THR A 108 15.53 -2.44 1.41
N LEU A 109 14.20 -2.44 1.51
CA LEU A 109 13.46 -2.64 2.75
C LEU A 109 13.41 -4.12 3.20
N PHE A 110 13.91 -5.07 2.41
CA PHE A 110 13.75 -6.50 2.70
C PHE A 110 14.27 -6.93 4.09
N PRO A 111 15.43 -6.45 4.59
CA PRO A 111 15.88 -6.77 5.95
C PRO A 111 14.89 -6.31 7.03
N TYR A 112 14.32 -5.11 6.88
CA TYR A 112 13.29 -4.59 7.78
C TYR A 112 12.01 -5.42 7.71
N ILE A 113 11.53 -5.71 6.50
CA ILE A 113 10.32 -6.52 6.26
C ILE A 113 10.47 -7.91 6.89
N TYR A 114 11.62 -8.55 6.71
CA TYR A 114 11.87 -9.88 7.28
C TYR A 114 11.95 -9.84 8.81
N THR A 115 12.52 -8.77 9.37
CA THR A 115 12.56 -8.54 10.83
C THR A 115 11.15 -8.38 11.39
N MET A 116 10.31 -7.58 10.73
CA MET A 116 8.91 -7.41 11.13
C MET A 116 8.10 -8.69 10.93
N ALA A 117 8.35 -9.46 9.87
CA ALA A 117 7.72 -10.76 9.68
C ALA A 117 8.08 -11.75 10.80
N ARG A 118 9.32 -11.70 11.32
CA ARG A 118 9.72 -12.47 12.50
C ARG A 118 9.00 -11.99 13.76
N LYS A 119 8.88 -10.68 13.97
CA LYS A 119 8.09 -10.11 15.06
C LYS A 119 6.64 -10.59 14.99
N THR A 120 6.01 -10.56 13.81
CA THR A 120 4.65 -11.09 13.61
C THR A 120 4.53 -12.56 14.00
N TYR A 121 5.51 -13.39 13.65
CA TYR A 121 5.53 -14.80 14.06
C TYR A 121 5.61 -14.97 15.59
N GLU A 122 6.40 -14.15 16.28
CA GLU A 122 6.61 -14.27 17.73
C GLU A 122 5.48 -13.68 18.57
N THR A 123 4.89 -12.56 18.13
CA THR A 123 3.94 -11.77 18.94
C THR A 123 2.51 -11.80 18.41
N GLY A 124 2.30 -12.21 17.16
CA GLY A 124 1.03 -12.09 16.46
C GLY A 124 0.71 -10.69 15.93
N ILE A 125 1.55 -9.68 16.21
CA ILE A 125 1.34 -8.31 15.72
C ILE A 125 1.77 -8.23 14.26
N SER A 126 0.82 -7.93 13.38
CA SER A 126 1.04 -7.91 11.92
C SER A 126 1.93 -6.74 11.48
N LEU A 127 2.69 -6.96 10.40
CA LEU A 127 3.53 -5.95 9.77
C LEU A 127 2.70 -4.73 9.32
N CYS A 128 1.61 -4.92 8.57
CA CYS A 128 0.66 -3.85 8.29
C CYS A 128 -0.39 -3.80 9.40
N ARG A 129 -0.56 -2.63 10.02
CA ARG A 129 -1.57 -2.45 11.07
C ARG A 129 -2.25 -1.08 11.00
N PRO A 130 -3.56 -0.99 11.31
CA PRO A 130 -4.28 0.27 11.36
C PRO A 130 -3.71 1.20 12.42
N LEU A 131 -3.88 2.51 12.24
CA LEU A 131 -3.33 3.51 13.15
C LEU A 131 -3.88 3.37 14.59
N TYR A 132 -5.13 2.92 14.73
CA TYR A 132 -5.77 2.72 16.04
C TYR A 132 -5.14 1.60 16.89
N TYR A 133 -4.20 0.81 16.36
CA TYR A 133 -3.42 -0.11 17.21
C TYR A 133 -2.53 0.65 18.18
N GLU A 134 -1.94 1.75 17.73
CA GLU A 134 -1.06 2.59 18.55
C GLU A 134 -1.86 3.75 19.21
N TYR A 135 -2.90 4.25 18.53
CA TYR A 135 -3.70 5.40 18.97
C TYR A 135 -5.19 5.06 19.12
N PRO A 136 -5.58 4.12 20.00
CA PRO A 136 -6.96 3.61 20.09
C PRO A 136 -7.97 4.64 20.60
N GLU A 137 -7.52 5.68 21.31
CA GLU A 137 -8.37 6.73 21.91
C GLU A 137 -8.45 8.00 21.04
N VAL A 138 -7.91 7.97 19.82
CA VAL A 138 -7.85 9.13 18.92
C VAL A 138 -8.73 8.88 17.69
N GLU A 139 -9.74 9.73 17.50
CA GLU A 139 -10.73 9.59 16.42
C GLU A 139 -10.10 9.61 15.02
N GLU A 140 -9.05 10.42 14.82
CA GLU A 140 -8.32 10.46 13.56
C GLU A 140 -7.75 9.08 13.17
N ALA A 141 -7.35 8.26 14.13
CA ALA A 141 -6.81 6.94 13.85
C ALA A 141 -7.84 5.97 13.22
N TYR A 142 -9.13 6.28 13.36
CA TYR A 142 -10.24 5.57 12.71
C TYR A 142 -10.73 6.28 11.44
N THR A 143 -10.56 7.60 11.37
CA THR A 143 -10.99 8.42 10.22
C THR A 143 -10.05 8.26 9.02
N TYR A 144 -8.73 8.16 9.25
CA TYR A 144 -7.71 7.99 8.20
C TYR A 144 -7.44 6.51 7.95
N ASP A 145 -8.50 5.78 7.56
CA ASP A 145 -8.52 4.32 7.45
C ASP A 145 -7.74 3.75 6.25
N GLY A 146 -7.36 4.62 5.30
CA GLY A 146 -6.44 4.33 4.20
C GLY A 146 -4.96 4.54 4.55
N GLU A 147 -4.65 4.97 5.77
CA GLU A 147 -3.30 5.09 6.32
C GLU A 147 -3.01 3.97 7.32
N TYR A 148 -1.77 3.53 7.37
CA TYR A 148 -1.40 2.41 8.24
C TYR A 148 0.07 2.44 8.62
N PHE A 149 0.40 1.76 9.72
CA PHE A 149 1.79 1.48 10.06
C PHE A 149 2.28 0.25 9.30
N PHE A 150 3.45 0.38 8.72
CA PHE A 150 4.22 -0.70 8.10
C PHE A 150 5.42 -1.05 8.98
N GLY A 151 5.20 -1.98 9.89
CA GLY A 151 6.10 -2.29 10.98
C GLY A 151 6.11 -1.18 12.01
N ASP A 152 7.22 -1.01 12.72
CA ASP A 152 7.29 -0.09 13.87
C ASP A 152 7.66 1.34 13.49
N ASP A 153 8.28 1.54 12.32
CA ASP A 153 8.99 2.79 12.01
C ASP A 153 8.42 3.58 10.82
N ILE A 154 7.44 3.03 10.09
CA ILE A 154 6.97 3.60 8.83
C ILE A 154 5.46 3.83 8.86
N LEU A 155 5.04 5.09 8.74
CA LEU A 155 3.67 5.47 8.40
C LEU A 155 3.53 5.50 6.88
N VAL A 156 2.48 4.89 6.35
CA VAL A 156 2.25 4.77 4.91
C VAL A 156 0.90 5.38 4.55
N ALA A 157 0.89 6.21 3.52
CA ALA A 157 -0.30 6.93 3.09
C ALA A 157 -0.48 6.84 1.56
N PRO A 158 -0.82 5.67 0.99
CA PRO A 158 -0.73 5.42 -0.44
C PRO A 158 -1.57 6.37 -1.30
N ILE A 159 -1.08 6.80 -2.47
CA ILE A 159 -1.91 7.54 -3.42
C ILE A 159 -2.77 6.57 -4.21
N THR A 160 -4.08 6.69 -4.01
CA THR A 160 -5.07 5.77 -4.58
C THR A 160 -6.05 6.46 -5.54
N THR A 161 -5.79 7.72 -5.88
CA THR A 161 -6.61 8.53 -6.77
C THR A 161 -5.83 8.90 -8.03
N GLN A 162 -6.57 9.18 -9.10
CA GLN A 162 -5.99 9.63 -10.35
C GLN A 162 -5.31 11.01 -10.19
N ALA A 163 -4.15 11.18 -10.83
CA ALA A 163 -3.48 12.47 -10.88
C ALA A 163 -4.31 13.52 -11.64
N GLY A 164 -4.18 14.79 -11.23
CA GLY A 164 -4.72 15.93 -11.96
C GLY A 164 -4.07 16.09 -13.34
N SER A 165 -4.60 17.02 -14.13
CA SER A 165 -4.06 17.33 -15.46
C SER A 165 -2.63 17.89 -15.43
N ASP A 166 -2.15 18.32 -14.28
CA ASP A 166 -0.79 18.77 -14.00
C ASP A 166 0.16 17.63 -13.58
N GLY A 167 -0.32 16.38 -13.57
CA GLY A 167 0.44 15.20 -13.18
C GLY A 167 0.67 15.06 -11.68
N LYS A 168 -0.06 15.83 -10.86
CA LYS A 168 0.09 15.84 -9.40
C LYS A 168 -1.15 15.31 -8.69
N THR A 169 -0.95 14.84 -7.47
CA THR A 169 -2.05 14.42 -6.60
C THR A 169 -1.91 15.11 -5.26
N ASN A 170 -2.98 15.72 -4.77
CA ASN A 170 -3.06 16.22 -3.41
C ASN A 170 -3.58 15.10 -2.51
N LYS A 171 -2.90 14.86 -1.40
CA LYS A 171 -3.35 13.93 -0.37
C LYS A 171 -3.25 14.60 1.00
N GLU A 172 -4.35 14.58 1.73
CA GLU A 172 -4.35 14.89 3.15
C GLU A 172 -3.84 13.67 3.91
N ILE A 173 -2.88 13.90 4.81
CA ILE A 173 -2.29 12.87 5.66
C ILE A 173 -2.44 13.29 7.11
N TRP A 174 -2.83 12.35 7.97
CA TRP A 174 -2.77 12.56 9.41
C TRP A 174 -1.46 12.04 9.98
N PHE A 175 -0.70 12.94 10.58
CA PHE A 175 0.51 12.60 11.31
C PHE A 175 0.16 12.51 12.80
N PRO A 176 0.30 11.35 13.43
CA PRO A 176 0.06 11.22 14.87
C PRO A 176 1.19 11.85 15.67
N GLU A 177 1.05 11.90 17.00
CA GLU A 177 2.06 12.48 17.90
C GLU A 177 3.46 11.90 17.64
N GLY A 178 4.45 12.78 17.47
CA GLY A 178 5.83 12.40 17.19
C GLY A 178 6.49 13.27 16.12
N LYS A 179 7.67 12.84 15.67
CA LYS A 179 8.42 13.48 14.59
C LYS A 179 8.52 12.53 13.42
N TRP A 180 7.91 12.91 12.31
CA TRP A 180 7.84 12.11 11.09
C TRP A 180 8.78 12.70 10.05
N TRP A 181 9.64 11.87 9.47
CA TRP A 181 10.51 12.31 8.38
C TRP A 181 9.92 11.87 7.05
N SER A 182 9.53 12.83 6.21
CA SER A 182 8.97 12.50 4.89
C SER A 182 10.04 11.92 3.99
N ALA A 183 9.84 10.69 3.52
CA ALA A 183 10.72 10.05 2.54
C ALA A 183 10.69 10.76 1.17
N SER A 184 9.61 11.48 0.85
CA SER A 184 9.42 12.13 -0.45
C SER A 184 9.88 13.59 -0.49
N THR A 185 9.73 14.33 0.62
CA THR A 185 10.09 15.76 0.68
C THR A 185 11.34 16.03 1.52
N HIS A 186 11.80 15.05 2.29
CA HIS A 186 12.89 15.21 3.27
C HIS A 186 12.63 16.31 4.31
N GLU A 187 11.36 16.59 4.59
CA GLU A 187 10.96 17.49 5.67
C GLU A 187 10.63 16.71 6.94
N MET A 188 10.99 17.28 8.08
CA MET A 188 10.47 16.84 9.38
C MET A 188 9.08 17.45 9.60
N ILE A 189 8.14 16.61 9.99
CA ILE A 189 6.76 16.95 10.30
C ILE A 189 6.51 16.60 11.75
N GLU A 190 6.16 17.60 12.56
CA GLU A 190 5.81 17.40 13.97
C GLU A 190 4.29 17.17 14.08
N GLY A 191 3.91 16.02 14.61
CA GLY A 191 2.52 15.68 14.90
C GLY A 191 2.17 15.93 16.37
N PRO A 192 0.88 15.90 16.74
CA PRO A 192 -0.25 15.50 15.89
C PRO A 192 -0.71 16.63 14.96
N CYS A 193 -0.86 16.36 13.67
CA CYS A 193 -1.41 17.33 12.71
C CYS A 193 -2.03 16.67 11.47
N LYS A 194 -2.84 17.43 10.75
CA LYS A 194 -3.36 17.06 9.41
C LYS A 194 -2.65 17.95 8.40
N ARG A 195 -2.04 17.37 7.38
CA ARG A 195 -1.32 18.13 6.36
C ARG A 195 -1.69 17.64 4.97
N THR A 196 -2.20 18.55 4.15
CA THR A 196 -2.35 18.32 2.72
C THR A 196 -1.02 18.54 2.02
N MET A 197 -0.55 17.51 1.34
CA MET A 197 0.71 17.49 0.63
C MET A 197 0.46 17.15 -0.85
N THR A 198 1.31 17.69 -1.72
CA THR A 198 1.22 17.48 -3.18
C THR A 198 2.36 16.58 -3.63
N PHE A 199 2.03 15.53 -4.37
CA PHE A 199 2.98 14.50 -4.80
C PHE A 199 2.99 14.37 -6.32
N THR A 200 4.17 14.16 -6.88
CA THR A 200 4.33 13.69 -8.26
C THR A 200 4.11 12.18 -8.35
N GLU A 201 4.20 11.60 -9.55
CA GLU A 201 4.14 10.15 -9.71
C GLU A 201 5.35 9.41 -9.15
N GLU A 202 6.50 10.07 -9.02
CA GLU A 202 7.73 9.48 -8.48
C GLU A 202 7.71 9.36 -6.95
N GLN A 203 6.92 10.20 -6.27
CA GLN A 203 6.87 10.27 -4.82
C GLN A 203 5.85 9.30 -4.25
N ILE A 204 6.26 8.61 -3.16
CA ILE A 204 5.42 7.70 -2.38
C ILE A 204 5.26 8.30 -0.98
N PRO A 205 4.04 8.72 -0.59
CA PRO A 205 3.75 9.19 0.76
C PRO A 205 3.67 8.07 1.80
#